data_AF-A0A914FPT7-F1
#
_entry.id   AF-A0A914FPT7-F1
#
_cell.length_a   1.000
_cell.length_b   1.000
_cell.length_c   1.000
_cell.angle_alpha   90.00
_cell.angle_beta   90.00
_cell.angle_gamma   90.00
#
_symmetry.space_group_name_H-M   'P 1'
#
loop_
_entity.id
_entity.type
_entity.pdbx_description
1 polymer ?
#
loop_
_entity_poly.entity_id
_entity_poly.type
_entity_poly.pdbx_seq_one_letter_code
_entity_poly.pdbx_strand_id
1 'polypeptide(L)'
;MPIYRSKIIENASQCNDEFVRFVNMVINDATYLLDESLANLKKIHDIENKMANEVEWNALNDEERQRETDTLSEATKTVRSWLIMGDDTMDMFGYLTRDVPKPFYLDPLGDRVASMLNHNLSELCSSKCSGLKVRDAVKRFHWDPRRLLEQIVDIYLNLASEEFSECIANDERSYSPETFGIARERINKVLPISASERFKNLGEAVKTKWEEKQSRDEDYGDDIPDEFLDPILNTVMLDPVKLPSGTITDRKHILRHLLTSEMDPFSRLPCTPNDLVPVPELKARIEEWIKERRNQSKK
;
A
#
# COMPACT_ATOMS: atom_id res chain seq x y z
N MET A 1 -3.01 -31.07 -5.79
CA MET A 1 -2.33 -29.88 -5.23
C MET A 1 -1.10 -29.41 -6.03
N PRO A 2 -0.13 -30.27 -6.43
CA PRO A 2 1.09 -29.81 -7.12
C PRO A 2 0.83 -29.11 -8.48
N ILE A 3 -0.13 -29.61 -9.24
CA ILE A 3 -0.46 -29.12 -10.60
C ILE A 3 -0.98 -27.68 -10.58
N TYR A 4 -1.82 -27.31 -9.60
CA TYR A 4 -2.36 -25.95 -9.50
C TYR A 4 -1.29 -24.95 -9.05
N ARG A 5 -0.41 -25.33 -8.11
CA ARG A 5 0.75 -24.51 -7.71
C ARG A 5 1.66 -24.24 -8.90
N SER A 6 1.99 -25.27 -9.69
CA SER A 6 2.81 -25.10 -10.90
C SER A 6 2.18 -24.17 -11.93
N LYS A 7 0.86 -24.26 -12.17
CA LYS A 7 0.15 -23.35 -13.09
C LYS A 7 0.10 -21.91 -12.60
N ILE A 8 -0.11 -21.69 -11.30
CA ILE A 8 -0.07 -20.35 -10.71
C ILE A 8 1.34 -19.76 -10.85
N ILE A 9 2.37 -20.57 -10.58
CA ILE A 9 3.77 -20.15 -10.74
C ILE A 9 4.07 -19.82 -12.20
N GLU A 10 3.60 -20.62 -13.15
CA GLU A 10 3.79 -20.38 -14.58
C GLU A 10 3.13 -19.06 -15.03
N ASN A 11 1.86 -18.84 -14.66
CA ASN A 11 1.15 -17.60 -14.95
C ASN A 11 1.81 -16.38 -14.30
N ALA A 12 2.20 -16.51 -13.03
CA ALA A 12 2.90 -15.45 -12.29
C ALA A 12 4.26 -15.14 -12.92
N SER A 13 5.02 -16.16 -13.32
CA SER A 13 6.35 -16.00 -13.93
C SER A 13 6.29 -15.32 -15.29
N GLN A 14 5.18 -15.48 -16.01
CA GLN A 14 4.95 -14.81 -17.30
C GLN A 14 4.47 -13.36 -17.14
N CYS A 15 4.14 -12.91 -15.93
CA CYS A 15 3.62 -11.56 -15.65
C CYS A 15 2.53 -11.12 -16.66
N ASN A 16 1.63 -12.03 -17.04
CA ASN A 16 0.62 -11.69 -18.04
C ASN A 16 -0.43 -10.71 -17.47
N ASP A 17 -1.15 -10.03 -18.35
CA ASP A 17 -2.13 -8.98 -17.97
C ASP A 17 -3.20 -9.49 -17.00
N GLU A 18 -3.62 -10.75 -17.13
CA GLU A 18 -4.59 -11.38 -16.22
C GLU A 18 -4.04 -11.53 -14.80
N PHE A 19 -2.78 -11.96 -14.67
CA PHE A 19 -2.10 -12.06 -13.39
C PHE A 19 -1.91 -10.69 -12.75
N VAL A 20 -1.49 -9.69 -13.53
CA VAL A 20 -1.33 -8.31 -13.04
C VAL A 20 -2.67 -7.75 -12.54
N ARG A 21 -3.76 -7.93 -13.30
CA ARG A 21 -5.11 -7.53 -12.86
C ARG A 21 -5.57 -8.30 -11.62
N PHE A 22 -5.29 -9.59 -11.53
CA PHE A 22 -5.60 -10.40 -10.35
C PHE A 22 -4.89 -9.86 -9.10
N VAL A 23 -3.58 -9.69 -9.17
CA VAL A 23 -2.78 -9.13 -8.07
C VAL A 23 -3.28 -7.73 -7.71
N ASN A 24 -3.66 -6.93 -8.70
CA ASN A 24 -4.22 -5.61 -8.48
C ASN A 24 -5.51 -5.63 -7.63
N MET A 25 -6.41 -6.57 -7.88
CA MET A 25 -7.62 -6.77 -7.08
C MET A 25 -7.27 -7.19 -5.65
N VAL A 26 -6.34 -8.13 -5.50
CA VAL A 26 -5.87 -8.61 -4.20
C VAL A 26 -5.26 -7.48 -3.36
N ILE A 27 -4.48 -6.59 -3.98
CA ILE A 27 -3.90 -5.40 -3.33
C ILE A 27 -5.03 -4.49 -2.82
N ASN A 28 -6.03 -4.21 -3.65
CA ASN A 28 -7.15 -3.35 -3.28
C ASN A 28 -7.96 -3.95 -2.12
N ASP A 29 -8.23 -5.26 -2.17
CA ASP A 29 -8.94 -5.98 -1.12
C ASP A 29 -8.16 -5.97 0.20
N ALA A 30 -6.84 -6.20 0.16
CA ALA A 30 -6.00 -6.20 1.36
C ALA A 30 -6.00 -4.85 2.09
N THR A 31 -5.92 -3.73 1.35
CA THR A 31 -6.01 -2.38 1.92
C THR A 31 -7.41 -2.12 2.48
N TYR A 32 -8.46 -2.37 1.69
CA TYR A 32 -9.84 -2.10 2.07
C TYR A 32 -10.27 -2.91 3.31
N LEU A 33 -9.96 -4.21 3.32
CA LEU A 33 -10.35 -5.10 4.41
C LEU A 33 -9.71 -4.69 5.74
N LEU A 34 -8.45 -4.23 5.74
CA LEU A 34 -7.81 -3.77 6.97
C LEU A 34 -8.45 -2.48 7.48
N ASP A 35 -8.62 -1.48 6.60
CA ASP A 35 -9.19 -0.17 6.96
C ASP A 35 -10.59 -0.31 7.55
N GLU A 36 -11.46 -1.04 6.86
CA GLU A 36 -12.83 -1.27 7.30
C GLU A 36 -12.91 -2.12 8.57
N SER A 37 -12.02 -3.10 8.71
CA SER A 37 -11.94 -3.91 9.92
C SER A 37 -11.51 -3.08 11.12
N LEU A 38 -10.47 -2.24 10.99
CA LEU A 38 -10.03 -1.34 12.05
C LEU A 38 -11.11 -0.31 12.41
N ALA A 39 -11.81 0.24 11.41
CA ALA A 39 -12.92 1.16 11.64
C ALA A 39 -14.05 0.51 12.45
N ASN A 40 -14.46 -0.72 12.10
CA ASN A 40 -15.51 -1.42 12.85
C ASN A 40 -15.04 -1.91 14.22
N LEU A 41 -13.78 -2.38 14.36
CA LEU A 41 -13.20 -2.70 15.66
C LEU A 41 -13.19 -1.47 16.58
N LYS A 42 -12.91 -0.28 16.03
CA LYS A 42 -12.98 0.98 16.77
C LYS A 42 -14.40 1.28 17.24
N LYS A 43 -15.40 1.20 16.36
CA LYS A 43 -16.82 1.37 16.75
C LYS A 43 -17.21 0.41 17.86
N ILE A 44 -16.83 -0.86 17.74
CA ILE A 44 -17.08 -1.89 18.77
C ILE A 44 -16.43 -1.48 20.10
N HIS A 45 -15.15 -1.11 20.07
CA HIS A 45 -14.41 -0.69 21.26
C HIS A 45 -15.07 0.52 21.96
N ASP A 46 -15.38 1.56 21.20
CA ASP A 46 -15.94 2.80 21.73
C ASP A 46 -17.33 2.56 22.34
N ILE A 47 -18.20 1.79 21.66
CA ILE A 47 -19.55 1.46 22.16
C ILE A 47 -19.47 0.54 23.39
N GLU A 48 -18.64 -0.51 23.36
CA GLU A 48 -18.49 -1.42 24.51
C GLU A 48 -17.97 -0.68 25.76
N ASN A 49 -17.04 0.27 25.59
CA ASN A 49 -16.57 1.12 26.70
C ASN A 49 -17.68 2.04 27.23
N LYS A 50 -18.45 2.67 26.33
CA LYS A 50 -19.57 3.54 26.70
C LYS A 50 -20.65 2.76 27.46
N MET A 51 -20.97 1.55 27.02
CA MET A 51 -21.90 0.65 27.71
C MET A 51 -21.38 0.20 29.08
N ALA A 52 -20.07 0.01 29.23
CA ALA A 52 -19.46 -0.33 30.51
C ALA A 52 -19.47 0.84 31.52
N ASN A 53 -19.54 2.08 31.04
CA ASN A 53 -19.72 3.27 31.87
C ASN A 53 -21.22 3.53 32.10
N GLU A 54 -21.76 2.97 33.18
CA GLU A 54 -23.19 3.08 33.51
C GLU A 54 -23.70 4.53 33.59
N VAL A 55 -22.85 5.50 33.97
CA VAL A 55 -23.24 6.91 34.05
C VAL A 55 -23.47 7.48 32.65
N GLU A 56 -22.53 7.28 31.74
CA GLU A 56 -22.65 7.74 30.34
C GLU A 56 -23.75 6.99 29.60
N TRP A 57 -23.88 5.68 29.83
CA TRP A 57 -24.89 4.86 29.17
C TRP A 57 -26.31 5.20 29.61
N ASN A 58 -26.54 5.44 30.91
CA ASN A 58 -27.85 5.81 31.42
C ASN A 58 -28.23 7.28 31.16
N ALA A 59 -27.26 8.12 30.78
CA ALA A 59 -27.53 9.50 30.35
C ALA A 59 -28.16 9.57 28.94
N LEU A 60 -27.98 8.52 28.12
CA LEU A 60 -28.61 8.42 26.80
C LEU A 60 -30.10 8.13 26.91
N ASN A 61 -30.87 8.66 25.96
CA ASN A 61 -32.27 8.28 25.81
C ASN A 61 -32.44 6.91 25.14
N ASP A 62 -33.66 6.36 25.15
CA ASP A 62 -33.95 5.03 24.61
C ASP A 62 -33.63 4.89 23.12
N GLU A 63 -33.85 5.94 22.32
CA GLU A 63 -33.58 5.94 20.89
C GLU A 63 -32.06 5.91 20.61
N GLU A 64 -31.28 6.68 21.36
CA GLU A 64 -29.82 6.69 21.29
C GLU A 64 -29.23 5.34 21.69
N ARG A 65 -29.71 4.74 22.78
CA ARG A 65 -29.26 3.40 23.21
C ARG A 65 -29.58 2.34 22.17
N GLN A 66 -30.74 2.42 21.52
CA GLN A 66 -31.10 1.50 20.45
C GLN A 66 -30.17 1.65 19.23
N ARG A 67 -29.91 2.89 18.79
CA ARG A 67 -28.98 3.16 17.67
C ARG A 67 -27.56 2.65 17.92
N GLU A 68 -27.04 2.85 19.14
CA GLU A 68 -25.70 2.34 19.52
C GLU A 68 -25.68 0.81 19.51
N THR A 69 -26.74 0.17 20.02
CA THR A 69 -26.86 -1.30 20.04
C THR A 69 -26.97 -1.88 18.63
N ASP A 70 -27.72 -1.23 17.74
CA ASP A 70 -27.84 -1.64 16.34
C ASP A 70 -26.50 -1.49 15.60
N THR A 71 -25.81 -0.37 15.81
CA THR A 71 -24.47 -0.11 15.25
C THR A 71 -23.46 -1.16 15.72
N LEU A 72 -23.46 -1.48 17.02
CA LEU A 72 -22.62 -2.53 17.59
C LEU A 72 -22.91 -3.90 16.98
N SER A 73 -24.19 -4.24 16.82
CA SER A 73 -24.64 -5.51 16.24
C SER A 73 -24.20 -5.64 14.78
N GLU A 74 -24.34 -4.59 13.99
CA GLU A 74 -23.92 -4.57 12.58
C GLU A 74 -22.38 -4.68 12.46
N ALA A 75 -21.63 -3.84 13.17
CA ALA A 75 -20.17 -3.87 13.17
C ALA A 75 -19.63 -5.24 13.61
N THR A 76 -20.23 -5.86 14.63
CA THR A 76 -19.84 -7.18 15.14
C THR A 76 -20.04 -8.28 14.08
N LYS A 77 -21.12 -8.23 13.30
CA LYS A 77 -21.43 -9.24 12.28
C LYS A 77 -20.47 -9.18 11.10
N THR A 78 -20.13 -7.98 10.62
CA THR A 78 -19.33 -7.80 9.41
C THR A 78 -17.83 -7.97 9.66
N VAL A 79 -17.31 -7.40 10.76
CA VAL A 79 -15.87 -7.32 11.02
C VAL A 79 -15.19 -8.68 11.07
N ARG A 80 -15.87 -9.69 11.62
CA ARG A 80 -15.30 -11.04 11.70
C ARG A 80 -15.08 -11.65 10.32
N SER A 81 -16.03 -11.46 9.40
CA SER A 81 -15.90 -12.00 8.04
C SER A 81 -14.77 -11.32 7.27
N TRP A 82 -14.63 -10.00 7.43
CA TRP A 82 -13.57 -9.23 6.79
C TRP A 82 -12.19 -9.58 7.33
N LEU A 83 -12.06 -9.80 8.63
CA LEU A 83 -10.79 -10.20 9.24
C LEU A 83 -10.35 -11.60 8.82
N ILE A 84 -11.28 -12.55 8.70
CA ILE A 84 -10.97 -13.88 8.15
C ILE A 84 -10.53 -13.77 6.68
N MET A 85 -11.27 -13.01 5.87
CA MET A 85 -10.92 -12.80 4.46
C MET A 85 -9.57 -12.10 4.32
N GLY A 86 -9.29 -11.08 5.14
CA GLY A 86 -8.01 -10.38 5.15
C GLY A 86 -6.86 -11.31 5.52
N ASP A 87 -7.04 -12.15 6.54
CA ASP A 87 -6.05 -13.14 6.97
C ASP A 87 -5.73 -14.14 5.83
N ASP A 88 -6.76 -14.72 5.20
CA ASP A 88 -6.59 -15.63 4.06
C ASP A 88 -5.95 -14.93 2.85
N THR A 89 -6.29 -13.66 2.61
CA THR A 89 -5.72 -12.83 1.52
C THR A 89 -4.22 -12.62 1.74
N MET A 90 -3.82 -12.27 2.97
CA MET A 90 -2.42 -12.05 3.33
C MET A 90 -1.61 -13.35 3.29
N ASP A 91 -2.17 -14.48 3.72
CA ASP A 91 -1.53 -15.79 3.60
C ASP A 91 -1.29 -16.17 2.14
N MET A 92 -2.30 -16.01 1.27
CA MET A 92 -2.17 -16.25 -0.17
C MET A 92 -1.10 -15.36 -0.80
N PHE A 93 -1.08 -14.07 -0.45
CA PHE A 93 -0.09 -13.14 -0.93
C PHE A 93 1.33 -13.49 -0.46
N GLY A 94 1.47 -13.92 0.80
CA GLY A 94 2.72 -14.45 1.35
C GLY A 94 3.23 -15.67 0.56
N TYR A 95 2.35 -16.61 0.20
CA TYR A 95 2.74 -17.76 -0.63
C TYR A 95 3.21 -17.36 -2.03
N LEU A 96 2.50 -16.44 -2.69
CA LEU A 96 2.86 -15.98 -4.03
C LEU A 96 4.21 -15.26 -4.04
N THR A 97 4.41 -14.33 -3.10
CA THR A 97 5.63 -13.53 -3.02
C THR A 97 6.84 -14.36 -2.65
N ARG A 98 6.68 -15.42 -1.85
CA ARG A 98 7.76 -16.39 -1.56
C ARG A 98 8.14 -17.22 -2.79
N ASP A 99 7.15 -17.73 -3.51
CA ASP A 99 7.38 -18.71 -4.59
C ASP A 99 7.74 -18.04 -5.92
N VAL A 100 7.22 -16.84 -6.19
CA VAL A 100 7.42 -16.06 -7.44
C VAL A 100 7.55 -14.57 -7.10
N PRO A 101 8.67 -14.11 -6.51
CA PRO A 101 8.82 -12.72 -6.06
C PRO A 101 8.91 -11.70 -7.20
N LYS A 102 9.51 -12.11 -8.33
CA LYS A 102 9.89 -11.20 -9.43
C LYS A 102 8.79 -10.25 -9.95
N PRO A 103 7.54 -10.70 -10.17
CA PRO A 103 6.46 -9.82 -10.61
C PRO A 103 6.12 -8.70 -9.62
N PHE A 104 6.35 -8.91 -8.32
CA PHE A 104 5.85 -8.04 -7.25
C PHE A 104 6.74 -6.83 -6.95
N TYR A 105 7.91 -6.73 -7.58
CA TYR A 105 8.78 -5.56 -7.51
C TYR A 105 9.10 -4.96 -8.89
N LEU A 106 8.38 -5.40 -9.92
CA LEU A 106 8.46 -4.84 -11.28
C LEU A 106 7.21 -4.03 -11.59
N ASP A 107 7.33 -3.10 -12.55
CA ASP A 107 6.16 -2.37 -13.05
C ASP A 107 5.17 -3.32 -13.75
N PRO A 108 3.85 -3.08 -13.59
CA PRO A 108 3.24 -1.97 -12.84
C PRO A 108 2.89 -2.30 -11.37
N LEU A 109 3.37 -3.43 -10.83
CA LEU A 109 2.96 -3.95 -9.51
C LEU A 109 3.80 -3.41 -8.35
N GLY A 110 5.11 -3.22 -8.53
CA GLY A 110 6.07 -2.92 -7.46
C GLY A 110 5.60 -1.84 -6.47
N ASP A 111 5.35 -0.63 -6.98
CA ASP A 111 4.88 0.50 -6.15
C ASP A 111 3.52 0.24 -5.52
N ARG A 112 2.63 -0.53 -6.17
CA ARG A 112 1.31 -0.84 -5.60
C ARG A 112 1.43 -1.78 -4.42
N VAL A 113 2.28 -2.80 -4.53
CA VAL A 113 2.56 -3.74 -3.44
C VAL A 113 3.21 -3.00 -2.28
N ALA A 114 4.25 -2.21 -2.56
CA ALA A 114 4.93 -1.40 -1.57
C ALA A 114 3.96 -0.44 -0.83
N SER A 115 3.12 0.29 -1.57
CA SER A 115 2.14 1.23 -1.00
C SER A 115 1.11 0.50 -0.11
N MET A 116 0.61 -0.67 -0.52
CA MET A 116 -0.29 -1.47 0.31
C MET A 116 0.36 -1.97 1.59
N LEU A 117 1.59 -2.50 1.51
CA LEU A 117 2.31 -2.95 2.70
C LEU A 117 2.64 -1.79 3.64
N ASN A 118 3.08 -0.65 3.10
CA ASN A 118 3.41 0.54 3.88
C ASN A 118 2.18 1.08 4.59
N HIS A 119 1.05 1.17 3.87
CA HIS A 119 -0.23 1.58 4.45
C HIS A 119 -0.64 0.65 5.59
N ASN A 120 -0.67 -0.66 5.35
CA ASN A 120 -1.07 -1.64 6.35
C ASN A 120 -0.13 -1.65 7.56
N LEU A 121 1.18 -1.52 7.34
CA LEU A 121 2.17 -1.39 8.40
C LEU A 121 1.96 -0.10 9.21
N SER A 122 1.69 1.02 8.54
CA SER A 122 1.42 2.31 9.18
C SER A 122 0.16 2.28 10.04
N GLU A 123 -0.93 1.69 9.56
CA GLU A 123 -2.19 1.55 10.30
C GLU A 123 -2.01 0.66 11.53
N LEU A 124 -1.26 -0.45 11.43
CA LEU A 124 -0.90 -1.27 12.58
C LEU A 124 -0.03 -0.53 13.59
N CYS A 125 0.97 0.23 13.12
CA CYS A 125 1.88 1.01 13.96
C CYS A 125 1.24 2.27 14.54
N SER A 126 0.08 2.68 14.04
CA SER A 126 -0.62 3.88 14.46
C SER A 126 -1.09 3.81 15.92
N SER A 127 -1.31 4.99 16.50
CA SER A 127 -2.00 5.12 17.78
C SER A 127 -3.43 4.60 17.74
N LYS A 128 -4.10 4.67 16.56
CA LYS A 128 -5.44 4.15 16.35
C LYS A 128 -5.49 2.66 16.65
N CYS A 129 -4.64 1.85 16.02
CA CYS A 129 -4.59 0.41 16.26
C CYS A 129 -4.11 0.07 17.67
N SER A 130 -3.12 0.80 18.19
CA SER A 130 -2.53 0.54 19.52
C SER A 130 -3.52 0.77 20.67
N GLY A 131 -4.50 1.66 20.48
CA GLY A 131 -5.56 1.95 21.44
C GLY A 131 -6.71 0.95 21.43
N LEU A 132 -6.85 0.13 20.39
CA LEU A 132 -7.97 -0.82 20.26
C LEU A 132 -7.84 -1.96 21.26
N LYS A 133 -8.71 -1.96 22.27
CA LYS A 133 -8.85 -3.05 23.24
C LYS A 133 -10.24 -3.65 23.15
N VAL A 134 -10.40 -4.62 22.26
CA VAL A 134 -11.65 -5.36 22.12
C VAL A 134 -11.57 -6.63 22.96
N ARG A 135 -12.57 -6.89 23.80
CA ARG A 135 -12.59 -8.09 24.65
C ARG A 135 -12.66 -9.34 23.78
N ASP A 136 -11.84 -10.35 24.09
CA ASP A 136 -11.75 -11.63 23.38
C ASP A 136 -11.56 -11.48 21.86
N ALA A 137 -10.80 -10.47 21.43
CA ALA A 137 -10.70 -10.06 20.02
C ALA A 137 -10.36 -11.20 19.05
N VAL A 138 -9.39 -12.05 19.39
CA VAL A 138 -9.00 -13.20 18.56
C VAL A 138 -10.17 -14.19 18.42
N LYS A 139 -10.82 -14.56 19.52
CA LYS A 139 -11.89 -15.58 19.52
C LYS A 139 -13.17 -15.06 18.87
N ARG A 140 -13.54 -13.81 19.12
CA ARG A 140 -14.78 -13.19 18.62
C ARG A 140 -14.65 -12.75 17.18
N PHE A 141 -13.51 -12.18 16.82
CA PHE A 141 -13.37 -11.44 15.56
C PHE A 141 -12.25 -11.93 14.67
N HIS A 142 -11.43 -12.90 15.11
CA HIS A 142 -10.21 -13.28 14.39
C HIS A 142 -9.19 -12.13 14.30
N TRP A 143 -9.27 -11.16 15.23
CA TRP A 143 -8.34 -10.04 15.27
C TRP A 143 -7.09 -10.41 16.06
N ASP A 144 -5.99 -10.65 15.35
CA ASP A 144 -4.65 -10.80 15.92
C ASP A 144 -3.66 -9.86 15.19
N PRO A 145 -3.40 -8.66 15.74
CA PRO A 145 -2.49 -7.69 15.10
C PRO A 145 -1.03 -8.17 15.07
N ARG A 146 -0.65 -9.16 15.91
CA ARG A 146 0.70 -9.73 15.86
C ARG A 146 0.84 -10.63 14.65
N ARG A 147 -0.12 -11.52 14.43
CA ARG A 147 -0.15 -12.38 13.23
C ARG A 147 -0.15 -11.54 11.94
N LEU A 148 -0.97 -10.50 11.88
CA LEU A 148 -1.00 -9.64 10.70
C LEU A 148 0.35 -8.92 10.47
N LEU A 149 1.01 -8.47 11.54
CA LEU A 149 2.35 -7.89 11.45
C LEU A 149 3.37 -8.93 10.93
N GLU A 150 3.31 -10.18 11.40
CA GLU A 150 4.16 -11.26 10.90
C GLU A 150 3.96 -11.48 9.39
N GLN A 151 2.70 -11.58 8.94
CA GLN A 151 2.38 -11.75 7.51
C GLN A 151 2.91 -10.59 6.65
N ILE A 152 2.71 -9.34 7.09
CA ILE A 152 3.21 -8.15 6.38
C ILE A 152 4.73 -8.19 6.27
N VAL A 153 5.42 -8.49 7.38
CA VAL A 153 6.88 -8.55 7.43
C VAL A 153 7.42 -9.69 6.57
N ASP A 154 6.78 -10.86 6.59
CA ASP A 154 7.16 -11.97 5.74
C ASP A 154 7.07 -11.59 4.25
N ILE A 155 6.03 -10.86 3.84
CA ILE A 155 5.92 -10.36 2.47
C ILE A 155 7.06 -9.39 2.13
N TYR A 156 7.35 -8.41 3.01
CA TYR A 156 8.51 -7.53 2.83
C TYR A 156 9.81 -8.32 2.66
N LEU A 157 10.02 -9.33 3.49
CA LEU A 157 11.23 -10.14 3.49
C LEU A 157 11.32 -11.09 2.29
N ASN A 158 10.20 -11.55 1.74
CA ASN A 158 10.14 -12.33 0.51
C ASN A 158 10.55 -11.49 -0.70
N LEU A 159 10.21 -10.19 -0.69
CA LEU A 159 10.47 -9.26 -1.78
C LEU A 159 11.72 -8.39 -1.58
N ALA A 160 12.43 -8.55 -0.46
CA ALA A 160 13.57 -7.71 -0.11
C ALA A 160 14.66 -7.77 -1.19
N SER A 161 14.76 -6.69 -1.95
CA SER A 161 15.77 -6.46 -3.00
C SER A 161 16.04 -4.96 -3.14
N GLU A 162 17.05 -4.58 -3.93
CA GLU A 162 17.30 -3.17 -4.26
C GLU A 162 16.10 -2.54 -4.96
N GLU A 163 15.51 -3.24 -5.93
CA GLU A 163 14.36 -2.78 -6.71
C GLU A 163 13.13 -2.58 -5.81
N PHE A 164 12.85 -3.53 -4.92
CA PHE A 164 11.71 -3.39 -4.02
C PHE A 164 11.96 -2.32 -2.96
N SER A 165 13.20 -2.13 -2.52
CA SER A 165 13.54 -1.04 -1.59
C SER A 165 13.25 0.33 -2.21
N GLU A 166 13.50 0.49 -3.51
CA GLU A 166 13.12 1.69 -4.27
C GLU A 166 11.59 1.85 -4.36
N CYS A 167 10.83 0.78 -4.63
CA CYS A 167 9.37 0.82 -4.58
C CYS A 167 8.83 1.27 -3.21
N ILE A 168 9.41 0.79 -2.11
CA ILE A 168 9.04 1.20 -0.75
C ILE A 168 9.34 2.68 -0.52
N ALA A 169 10.54 3.13 -0.91
CA ALA A 169 10.98 4.52 -0.74
C ALA A 169 10.19 5.50 -1.62
N ASN A 170 9.65 5.05 -2.76
CA ASN A 170 8.86 5.88 -3.67
C ASN A 170 7.46 6.22 -3.14
N ASP A 171 6.94 5.47 -2.17
CA ASP A 171 5.60 5.67 -1.61
C ASP A 171 5.57 6.85 -0.62
N GLU A 172 5.35 8.06 -1.15
CA GLU A 172 5.32 9.30 -0.37
C GLU A 172 4.16 9.41 0.64
N ARG A 173 3.13 8.56 0.49
CA ARG A 173 1.91 8.66 1.30
C ARG A 173 2.01 7.94 2.62
N SER A 174 2.52 6.70 2.61
CA SER A 174 2.44 5.81 3.77
C SER A 174 3.79 5.41 4.31
N TYR A 175 4.86 5.43 3.51
CA TYR A 175 6.20 5.19 4.00
C TYR A 175 6.67 6.31 4.95
N SER A 176 7.31 5.91 6.04
CA SER A 176 8.12 6.81 6.86
C SER A 176 9.18 6.01 7.64
N PRO A 177 10.41 6.52 7.77
CA PRO A 177 11.45 5.88 8.60
C PRO A 177 10.99 5.63 10.04
N GLU A 178 10.16 6.52 10.59
CA GLU A 178 9.59 6.43 11.93
C GLU A 178 8.68 5.21 12.07
N THR A 179 7.81 4.96 11.07
CA THR A 179 6.91 3.78 11.08
C THR A 179 7.71 2.48 11.05
N PHE A 180 8.76 2.40 10.24
CA PHE A 180 9.67 1.25 10.22
C PHE A 180 10.39 1.06 11.55
N GLY A 181 10.81 2.16 12.21
CA GLY A 181 11.37 2.12 13.55
C GLY A 181 10.40 1.53 14.58
N ILE A 182 9.15 1.99 14.60
CA ILE A 182 8.09 1.48 15.48
C ILE A 182 7.80 0.00 15.19
N ALA A 183 7.70 -0.37 13.90
CA ALA A 183 7.48 -1.74 13.48
C ALA A 183 8.60 -2.66 13.99
N ARG A 184 9.86 -2.25 13.86
CA ARG A 184 11.04 -3.00 14.33
C ARG A 184 10.96 -3.33 15.83
N GLU A 185 10.57 -2.36 16.65
CA GLU A 185 10.42 -2.57 18.11
C GLU A 185 9.30 -3.56 18.45
N ARG A 186 8.25 -3.64 17.63
CA ARG A 186 7.17 -4.63 17.78
C ARG A 186 7.61 -6.01 17.29
N ILE A 187 8.26 -6.05 16.14
CA ILE A 187 8.80 -7.25 15.49
C ILE A 187 9.78 -7.99 16.41
N ASN A 188 10.67 -7.27 17.10
CA ASN A 188 11.64 -7.85 18.03
C ASN A 188 11.02 -8.65 19.19
N LYS A 189 9.73 -8.46 19.47
CA LYS A 189 9.00 -9.18 20.53
C LYS A 189 8.27 -10.42 20.03
N VAL A 190 8.16 -10.59 18.72
CA VAL A 190 7.23 -11.51 18.08
C VAL A 190 7.95 -12.45 17.12
N LEU A 191 8.91 -11.93 16.33
CA LEU A 191 9.61 -12.68 15.30
C LEU A 191 11.01 -13.18 15.76
N PRO A 192 11.56 -14.21 15.09
CA PRO A 192 12.92 -14.66 15.32
C PRO A 192 13.96 -13.58 15.02
N ILE A 193 15.07 -13.59 15.76
CA ILE A 193 16.18 -12.61 15.63
C ILE A 193 16.65 -12.48 14.16
N SER A 194 16.73 -13.58 13.42
CA SER A 194 17.14 -13.57 12.02
C SER A 194 16.19 -12.79 11.11
N ALA A 195 14.88 -12.88 11.34
CA ALA A 195 13.89 -12.12 10.58
C ALA A 195 13.93 -10.64 10.96
N SER A 196 14.07 -10.34 12.26
CA SER A 196 14.24 -8.96 12.76
C SER A 196 15.47 -8.26 12.17
N GLU A 197 16.62 -8.94 12.09
CA GLU A 197 17.82 -8.37 11.49
C GLU A 197 17.66 -8.15 9.98
N ARG A 198 17.02 -9.08 9.25
CA ARG A 198 16.73 -8.87 7.82
C ARG A 198 15.79 -7.67 7.60
N PHE A 199 14.76 -7.52 8.44
CA PHE A 199 13.83 -6.40 8.35
C PHE A 199 14.50 -5.07 8.68
N LYS A 200 15.41 -5.06 9.67
CA LYS A 200 16.26 -3.91 9.98
C LYS A 200 17.11 -3.51 8.77
N ASN A 201 17.80 -4.46 8.15
CA ASN A 201 18.64 -4.18 6.98
C ASN A 201 17.81 -3.64 5.79
N LEU A 202 16.62 -4.19 5.57
CA LEU A 202 15.68 -3.66 4.59
C LEU A 202 15.30 -2.21 4.93
N GLY A 203 14.93 -1.93 6.17
CA GLY A 203 14.59 -0.58 6.63
C GLY A 203 15.73 0.42 6.44
N GLU A 204 16.97 0.01 6.69
CA GLU A 204 18.17 0.84 6.45
C GLU A 204 18.36 1.12 4.94
N ALA A 205 18.24 0.09 4.09
CA ALA A 205 18.34 0.25 2.64
C ALA A 205 17.25 1.19 2.08
N VAL A 206 16.00 0.99 2.49
CA VAL A 206 14.87 1.84 2.09
C VAL A 206 15.08 3.27 2.56
N LYS A 207 15.55 3.46 3.80
CA LYS A 207 15.85 4.80 4.33
C LYS A 207 16.88 5.53 3.48
N THR A 208 17.96 4.86 3.09
CA THR A 208 18.97 5.46 2.19
C THR A 208 18.36 5.87 0.85
N LYS A 209 17.57 5.01 0.20
CA LYS A 209 16.90 5.35 -1.07
C LYS A 209 15.92 6.51 -0.92
N TRP A 210 15.20 6.56 0.20
CA TRP A 210 14.27 7.64 0.50
C TRP A 210 14.99 8.97 0.71
N GLU A 211 16.10 8.99 1.47
CA GLU A 211 16.93 10.20 1.65
C GLU A 211 17.54 10.66 0.31
N GLU A 212 18.03 9.74 -0.52
CA GLU A 212 18.52 10.03 -1.87
C GLU A 212 17.44 10.65 -2.77
N LYS A 213 16.19 10.15 -2.66
CA LYS A 213 15.04 10.70 -3.38
C LYS A 213 14.70 12.11 -2.88
N GLN A 214 14.58 12.30 -1.57
CA GLN A 214 14.27 13.62 -0.99
C GLN A 214 15.31 14.66 -1.41
N SER A 215 16.60 14.33 -1.32
CA SER A 215 17.67 15.21 -1.79
C SER A 215 17.59 15.51 -3.28
N ARG A 216 17.21 14.52 -4.10
CA ARG A 216 17.02 14.72 -5.55
C ARG A 216 15.83 15.62 -5.85
N ASP A 217 14.76 15.51 -5.09
CA ASP A 217 13.56 16.32 -5.29
C ASP A 217 13.81 17.77 -4.84
N GLU A 218 14.59 17.97 -3.77
CA GLU A 218 15.12 19.28 -3.36
C GLU A 218 16.00 19.93 -4.45
N ASP A 219 16.82 19.14 -5.16
CA ASP A 219 17.68 19.65 -6.25
C ASP A 219 16.88 20.27 -7.41
N TYR A 220 15.61 19.91 -7.59
CA TYR A 220 14.76 20.46 -8.65
C TYR A 220 14.31 21.90 -8.37
N GLY A 221 14.19 22.27 -7.09
CA GLY A 221 13.63 23.54 -6.64
C GLY A 221 12.15 23.72 -7.01
N ASP A 222 11.61 24.90 -6.70
CA ASP A 222 10.17 25.20 -6.92
C ASP A 222 9.84 25.56 -8.39
N ASP A 223 10.85 25.80 -9.23
CA ASP A 223 10.69 26.28 -10.61
C ASP A 223 10.76 25.12 -11.64
N ILE A 224 9.88 24.12 -11.47
CA ILE A 224 9.71 23.04 -12.45
C ILE A 224 8.77 23.53 -13.56
N PRO A 225 9.16 23.49 -14.85
CA PRO A 225 8.25 23.83 -15.93
C PRO A 225 7.00 22.94 -15.95
N ASP A 226 5.81 23.54 -16.04
CA ASP A 226 4.52 22.82 -16.01
C ASP A 226 4.45 21.68 -17.04
N GLU A 227 5.07 21.84 -18.21
CA GLU A 227 5.10 20.82 -19.26
C GLU A 227 5.92 19.55 -18.90
N PHE A 228 6.73 19.61 -17.85
CA PHE A 228 7.51 18.48 -17.33
C PHE A 228 6.79 17.77 -16.17
N LEU A 229 5.74 18.39 -15.62
CA LEU A 229 4.99 17.86 -14.52
C LEU A 229 3.92 16.87 -14.99
N ASP A 230 3.84 15.76 -14.28
CA ASP A 230 2.81 14.77 -14.45
C ASP A 230 1.47 15.33 -13.92
N PRO A 231 0.39 15.33 -14.73
CA PRO A 231 -0.89 15.91 -14.32
C PRO A 231 -1.68 15.07 -13.30
N ILE A 232 -1.25 13.83 -12.99
CA ILE A 232 -1.87 12.96 -11.99
C ILE A 232 -1.23 13.18 -10.62
N LEU A 233 0.10 13.16 -10.53
CA LEU A 233 0.84 13.23 -9.26
C LEU A 233 1.60 14.55 -9.03
N ASN A 234 1.63 15.45 -10.01
CA ASN A 234 2.35 16.73 -9.95
C ASN A 234 3.86 16.55 -9.66
N THR A 235 4.47 15.51 -10.23
CA THR A 235 5.91 15.20 -10.13
C THR A 235 6.55 15.27 -11.51
N VAL A 236 7.88 15.39 -11.59
CA VAL A 236 8.59 15.35 -12.88
C VAL A 236 8.33 14.01 -13.59
N MET A 237 7.90 14.04 -14.85
CA MET A 237 7.70 12.84 -15.68
C MET A 237 9.05 12.22 -16.06
N LEU A 238 9.22 10.92 -15.90
CA LEU A 238 10.42 10.18 -16.29
C LEU A 238 10.24 9.45 -17.63
N ASP A 239 9.03 8.98 -17.91
CA ASP A 239 8.68 8.35 -19.18
C ASP A 239 7.35 8.91 -19.74
N PRO A 240 7.37 10.11 -20.34
CA PRO A 240 6.16 10.78 -20.80
C PRO A 240 5.48 10.02 -21.95
N VAL A 241 4.17 9.79 -21.80
CA VAL A 241 3.28 9.19 -22.79
C VAL A 241 2.07 10.06 -23.03
N LYS A 242 1.59 10.07 -24.27
CA LYS A 242 0.42 10.81 -24.71
C LYS A 242 -0.79 9.89 -24.76
N LEU A 243 -1.87 10.31 -24.12
CA LEU A 243 -3.18 9.66 -24.16
C LEU A 243 -3.94 10.03 -25.44
N PRO A 244 -4.98 9.28 -25.82
CA PRO A 244 -5.88 9.62 -26.93
C PRO A 244 -6.52 11.02 -26.82
N SER A 245 -6.78 11.48 -25.59
CA SER A 245 -7.30 12.83 -25.31
C SER A 245 -6.30 13.95 -25.63
N GLY A 246 -5.03 13.61 -25.81
CA GLY A 246 -3.94 14.55 -26.04
C GLY A 246 -3.14 14.90 -24.79
N THR A 247 -3.63 14.58 -23.59
CA THR A 247 -2.90 14.78 -22.33
C THR A 247 -1.63 13.96 -22.31
N ILE A 248 -0.54 14.53 -21.78
CA ILE A 248 0.73 13.84 -21.56
C ILE A 248 0.90 13.60 -20.06
N THR A 249 1.29 12.40 -19.69
CA THR A 249 1.51 11.97 -18.29
C THR A 249 2.64 10.94 -18.27
N ASP A 250 3.18 10.63 -17.10
CA ASP A 250 4.14 9.55 -16.94
C ASP A 250 3.49 8.18 -17.16
N ARG A 251 4.17 7.32 -17.92
CA ARG A 251 3.72 5.96 -18.23
C ARG A 251 3.33 5.19 -16.97
N LYS A 252 4.14 5.25 -15.91
CA LYS A 252 3.93 4.47 -14.69
C LYS A 252 2.63 4.87 -13.99
N HIS A 253 2.35 6.18 -13.93
CA HIS A 253 1.14 6.69 -13.29
C HIS A 253 -0.12 6.32 -14.06
N ILE A 254 -0.13 6.46 -15.39
CA ILE A 254 -1.30 6.09 -16.19
C ILE A 254 -1.52 4.58 -16.22
N LEU A 255 -0.46 3.76 -16.34
CA LEU A 255 -0.61 2.30 -16.29
C LEU A 255 -1.23 1.86 -14.96
N ARG A 256 -0.83 2.46 -13.83
CA ARG A 256 -1.44 2.22 -12.52
C ARG A 256 -2.94 2.54 -12.51
N HIS A 257 -3.35 3.67 -13.10
CA HIS A 257 -4.76 4.04 -13.21
C HIS A 257 -5.56 3.01 -14.03
N LEU A 258 -5.00 2.61 -15.18
CA LEU A 258 -5.62 1.67 -16.11
C LEU A 258 -5.80 0.26 -15.56
N LEU A 259 -5.05 -0.13 -14.52
CA LEU A 259 -5.30 -1.38 -13.79
C LEU A 259 -6.61 -1.38 -13.00
N THR A 260 -7.11 -0.21 -12.63
CA THR A 260 -8.35 -0.06 -11.85
C THR A 260 -9.51 0.38 -12.75
N SER A 261 -9.24 1.18 -13.78
CA SER A 261 -10.26 1.76 -14.67
C SER A 261 -9.71 1.91 -16.09
N GLU A 262 -10.31 1.24 -17.07
CA GLU A 262 -9.93 1.32 -18.50
C GLU A 262 -10.45 2.62 -19.18
N MET A 263 -10.31 3.74 -18.47
CA MET A 263 -10.77 5.06 -18.89
C MET A 263 -9.65 6.06 -18.68
N ASP A 264 -9.63 7.09 -19.52
CA ASP A 264 -8.76 8.25 -19.33
C ASP A 264 -9.20 9.04 -18.07
N PRO A 265 -8.29 9.33 -17.12
CA PRO A 265 -8.64 10.01 -15.87
C PRO A 265 -9.10 11.46 -16.06
N PHE A 266 -8.78 12.10 -17.20
CA PHE A 266 -9.10 13.48 -17.51
C PHE A 266 -10.35 13.61 -18.39
N SER A 267 -10.40 12.83 -19.47
CA SER A 267 -11.50 12.92 -20.45
C SER A 267 -12.66 11.96 -20.16
N ARG A 268 -12.44 10.93 -19.32
CA ARG A 268 -13.38 9.83 -19.06
C ARG A 268 -13.84 9.11 -20.33
N LEU A 269 -12.97 9.05 -21.34
CA LEU A 269 -13.15 8.23 -22.53
C LEU A 269 -12.41 6.89 -22.37
N PRO A 270 -12.81 5.81 -23.06
CA PRO A 270 -12.10 4.53 -23.01
C PRO A 270 -10.62 4.69 -23.39
N CYS A 271 -9.74 4.10 -22.59
CA CYS A 271 -8.29 4.17 -22.79
C CYS A 271 -7.66 2.87 -22.28
N THR A 272 -6.77 2.29 -23.09
CA THR A 272 -6.05 1.05 -22.76
C THR A 272 -4.54 1.29 -22.83
N PRO A 273 -3.71 0.42 -22.23
CA PRO A 273 -2.24 0.54 -22.32
C PRO A 273 -1.70 0.61 -23.75
N ASN A 274 -2.40 -0.01 -24.72
CA ASN A 274 -1.99 -0.01 -26.13
C ASN A 274 -2.24 1.33 -26.82
N ASP A 275 -3.08 2.19 -26.26
CA ASP A 275 -3.39 3.51 -26.80
C ASP A 275 -2.33 4.57 -26.41
N LEU A 276 -1.38 4.21 -25.55
CA LEU A 276 -0.35 5.11 -25.03
C LEU A 276 0.79 5.31 -26.03
N VAL A 277 0.98 6.55 -26.47
CA VAL A 277 2.04 6.89 -27.44
C VAL A 277 3.24 7.52 -26.72
N PRO A 278 4.46 6.96 -26.80
CA PRO A 278 5.66 7.57 -26.19
C PRO A 278 5.95 8.97 -26.75
N VAL A 279 6.44 9.89 -25.89
CA VAL A 279 6.82 11.26 -26.28
C VAL A 279 8.35 11.46 -26.10
N PRO A 280 9.19 10.88 -26.99
CA PRO A 280 10.65 10.85 -26.80
C PRO A 280 11.29 12.24 -26.80
N GLU A 281 10.74 13.19 -27.57
CA GLU A 281 11.25 14.57 -27.60
C GLU A 281 11.09 15.27 -26.25
N LEU A 282 9.93 15.10 -25.60
CA LEU A 282 9.70 15.66 -24.27
C LEU A 282 10.59 14.98 -23.22
N LYS A 283 10.74 13.65 -23.31
CA LYS A 283 11.64 12.89 -22.45
C LYS A 283 13.07 13.44 -22.50
N ALA A 284 13.61 13.67 -23.70
CA ALA A 284 14.95 14.22 -23.87
C ALA A 284 15.09 15.62 -23.24
N ARG A 285 14.08 16.49 -23.39
CA ARG A 285 14.06 17.83 -22.78
C ARG A 285 14.03 17.76 -21.26
N ILE A 286 13.22 16.87 -20.68
CA ILE A 286 13.17 16.65 -19.23
C ILE A 286 14.52 16.15 -18.71
N GLU A 287 15.11 15.17 -19.38
CA GLU A 287 16.42 14.62 -18.99
C GLU A 287 17.54 15.68 -19.04
N GLU A 288 17.52 16.56 -20.04
CA GLU A 288 18.46 17.68 -20.14
C GLU A 288 18.25 18.67 -18.99
N TRP A 289 17.00 19.07 -18.73
CA TRP A 289 16.67 19.95 -17.61
C TRP A 289 17.07 19.37 -16.25
N ILE A 290 16.83 18.08 -16.01
CA ILE A 290 17.25 17.38 -14.78
C ILE A 290 18.77 17.45 -14.62
N LYS A 291 19.54 17.25 -15.70
CA LYS A 291 21.01 17.32 -15.67
C LYS A 291 21.49 18.74 -15.36
N GLU A 292 20.86 19.75 -15.96
CA GLU A 292 21.19 21.16 -15.69
C GLU A 292 20.95 21.53 -14.22
N ARG A 293 19.80 21.16 -13.66
CA ARG A 293 19.47 21.41 -12.24
C ARG A 293 20.46 20.74 -11.29
N ARG A 294 20.75 19.46 -11.48
CA ARG A 294 21.75 18.72 -10.66
C ARG A 294 23.15 19.33 -10.71
N ASN A 295 23.54 19.95 -11.83
CA ASN A 295 24.83 20.63 -11.95
C ASN A 295 24.84 22.01 -11.28
N GLN A 296 23.67 22.65 -11.13
CA GLN A 296 23.52 23.91 -10.41
C GLN A 296 23.54 23.69 -8.90
N SER A 297 22.85 22.66 -8.39
CA SER A 297 22.81 22.35 -6.94
C SER A 297 24.14 21.88 -6.35
N LYS A 298 25.07 21.39 -7.20
CA LYS A 298 26.42 20.97 -6.79
C LYS A 298 27.48 22.10 -6.76
N LYS A 299 27.13 23.31 -7.21
CA LYS A 299 28.01 24.48 -7.21
C LYS A 299 27.77 25.34 -5.99
#